data_AF-A0A530QL22-F1
#
_entry.id   AF-A0A530QL22-F1
#
_cell.length_a   1.000
_cell.length_b   1.000
_cell.length_c   1.000
_cell.angle_alpha   90.00
_cell.angle_beta   90.00
_cell.angle_gamma   90.00
#
_symmetry.space_group_name_H-M   'P 1'
#
loop_
_entity.id
_entity.type
_entity.pdbx_description
1 polymer ?
#
loop_
_entity_poly.entity_id
_entity_poly.type
_entity_poly.pdbx_seq_one_letter_code
_entity_poly.pdbx_strand_id
1 'polypeptide(L)'
;GVKWGSLDQELLTRLMDDNQRRGFPLTAQEVTREAIVQSAILSAEMAEEIGLGREKIILSAKVSGVQDLIAVYTELATRSNHALHLGLTEAGMGSKGIVASSAAMGILLQQGIGDTIRISLTPEPNGDRTREVQVSQELLQTMGFRQFVPIVAACPGCGRTTSTV
;
A
#
# COMPACT_ATOMS: atom_id res chain seq x y z
N GLY A 1 5.70 1.75 -11.63
CA GLY A 1 4.75 1.37 -10.57
C GLY A 1 4.05 0.09 -10.96
N VAL A 2 4.21 -0.96 -10.15
CA VAL A 2 3.68 -2.31 -10.38
C VAL A 2 2.34 -2.49 -9.69
N LYS A 3 1.41 -3.18 -10.36
CA LYS A 3 0.15 -3.67 -9.78
C LYS A 3 0.00 -5.14 -10.09
N TRP A 4 -0.52 -5.91 -9.14
CA TRP A 4 -0.67 -7.36 -9.32
C TRP A 4 -1.58 -7.77 -10.50
N GLY A 5 -2.60 -6.96 -10.85
CA GLY A 5 -3.52 -7.23 -11.95
C GLY A 5 -2.92 -6.97 -13.33
N SER A 6 -1.71 -6.42 -13.38
CA SER A 6 -0.93 -6.18 -14.60
C SER A 6 0.52 -6.63 -14.41
N LEU A 7 0.72 -7.71 -13.65
CA LEU A 7 2.04 -8.27 -13.36
C LEU A 7 2.67 -8.86 -14.62
N ASP A 8 3.98 -8.71 -14.75
CA ASP A 8 4.79 -9.34 -15.80
C ASP A 8 4.66 -10.88 -15.71
N GLN A 9 4.02 -11.44 -16.74
CA GLN A 9 3.73 -12.88 -16.81
C GLN A 9 4.99 -13.71 -17.11
N GLU A 10 5.97 -13.14 -17.82
CA GLU A 10 7.22 -13.83 -18.13
C GLU A 10 8.05 -13.99 -16.85
N LEU A 11 8.18 -12.90 -16.08
CA LEU A 11 8.86 -12.92 -14.80
C LEU A 11 8.18 -13.89 -13.82
N LEU A 12 6.84 -13.85 -13.72
CA LEU A 12 6.11 -14.75 -12.84
C LEU A 12 6.34 -16.21 -13.22
N THR A 13 6.21 -16.56 -14.51
CA THR A 13 6.40 -17.93 -15.01
C THR A 13 7.80 -18.44 -14.68
N ARG A 14 8.83 -17.63 -14.95
CA ARG A 14 10.22 -17.96 -14.62
C ARG A 14 10.40 -18.24 -13.13
N LEU A 15 9.83 -17.40 -12.26
CA LEU A 15 9.93 -17.57 -10.82
C LEU A 15 9.15 -18.80 -10.32
N MET A 16 8.03 -19.16 -10.95
CA MET A 16 7.31 -20.39 -10.64
C MET A 16 8.12 -21.64 -11.02
N ASP A 17 8.73 -21.65 -12.20
CA ASP A 17 9.61 -22.74 -12.65
C ASP A 17 10.82 -22.89 -11.72
N ASP A 18 11.46 -21.78 -11.37
CA ASP A 18 12.60 -21.77 -10.44
C ASP A 18 12.19 -22.25 -9.04
N ASN A 19 11.00 -21.86 -8.56
CA ASN A 19 10.47 -22.33 -7.27
C ASN A 19 10.22 -23.85 -7.27
N GLN A 20 9.69 -24.40 -8.37
CA GLN A 20 9.45 -25.84 -8.50
C GLN A 20 10.75 -26.65 -8.45
N ARG A 21 11.85 -26.14 -9.01
CA ARG A 21 13.17 -26.79 -9.01
C ARG A 21 13.83 -26.85 -7.63
N ARG A 22 13.45 -25.97 -6.69
CA ARG A 22 14.13 -25.80 -5.38
C ARG A 22 13.77 -26.85 -4.32
N GLY A 23 12.87 -27.78 -4.61
CA GLY A 23 12.55 -28.93 -3.72
C GLY A 23 11.71 -28.60 -2.48
N PHE A 24 11.67 -27.34 -2.03
CA PHE A 24 10.75 -26.82 -1.01
C PHE A 24 9.98 -25.62 -1.60
N PRO A 25 8.82 -25.85 -2.22
CA PRO A 25 8.16 -24.79 -2.96
C PRO A 25 7.53 -23.77 -2.00
N LEU A 26 7.89 -22.51 -2.17
CA LEU A 26 7.08 -21.38 -1.71
C LEU A 26 5.65 -21.55 -2.26
N THR A 27 4.66 -21.04 -1.55
CA THR A 27 3.30 -20.96 -2.04
C THR A 27 3.22 -20.08 -3.29
N ALA A 28 2.23 -20.31 -4.15
CA ALA A 28 2.02 -19.46 -5.34
C ALA A 28 1.84 -17.98 -4.97
N GLN A 29 1.25 -17.69 -3.81
CA GLN A 29 1.09 -16.33 -3.29
C GLN A 29 2.45 -15.69 -2.95
N GLU A 30 3.36 -16.42 -2.30
CA GLU A 30 4.71 -15.94 -2.00
C GLU A 30 5.53 -15.69 -3.28
N VAL A 31 5.47 -16.60 -4.26
CA VAL A 31 6.11 -16.39 -5.56
C VAL A 31 5.54 -15.16 -6.27
N THR A 32 4.23 -14.94 -6.19
CA THR A 32 3.58 -13.76 -6.78
C THR A 32 4.05 -12.46 -6.09
N ARG A 33 4.18 -12.46 -4.76
CA ARG A 33 4.72 -11.31 -4.02
C ARG A 33 6.16 -11.01 -4.43
N GLU A 34 6.99 -12.05 -4.57
CA GLU A 34 8.38 -11.90 -5.04
C GLU A 34 8.43 -11.32 -6.45
N ALA A 35 7.60 -11.82 -7.37
CA ALA A 35 7.52 -11.30 -8.73
C ALA A 35 7.14 -9.82 -8.76
N ILE A 36 6.21 -9.39 -7.91
CA ILE A 36 5.80 -7.99 -7.79
C ILE A 36 6.97 -7.10 -7.32
N VAL A 37 7.72 -7.54 -6.31
CA VAL A 37 8.87 -6.80 -5.78
C VAL A 37 9.99 -6.73 -6.83
N GLN A 38 10.34 -7.85 -7.45
CA GLN A 38 11.36 -7.88 -8.50
C GLN A 38 10.98 -7.01 -9.69
N SER A 39 9.73 -7.07 -10.14
CA SER A 39 9.26 -6.25 -11.26
C SER A 39 9.47 -4.76 -10.99
N ALA A 40 9.24 -4.31 -9.76
CA ALA A 40 9.44 -2.91 -9.38
C ALA A 40 10.93 -2.51 -9.38
N ILE A 41 11.78 -3.35 -8.79
CA ILE A 41 13.23 -3.10 -8.66
C ILE A 41 13.90 -3.14 -10.03
N LEU A 42 13.67 -4.19 -10.83
CA LEU A 42 14.25 -4.34 -12.16
C LEU A 42 13.86 -3.18 -13.08
N SER A 43 12.62 -2.68 -12.96
CA SER A 43 12.18 -1.50 -13.72
C SER A 43 12.93 -0.22 -13.31
N ALA A 44 13.23 -0.04 -12.02
CA ALA A 44 14.01 1.11 -11.55
C ALA A 44 15.47 1.01 -12.00
N GLU A 45 16.08 -0.16 -11.86
CA GLU A 45 17.46 -0.41 -12.30
C GLU A 45 17.60 -0.14 -13.81
N MET A 46 16.66 -0.64 -14.62
CA MET A 46 16.64 -0.35 -16.05
C MET A 46 16.50 1.15 -16.35
N ALA A 47 15.67 1.87 -15.58
CA ALA A 47 15.53 3.32 -15.75
C ALA A 47 16.83 4.06 -15.39
N GLU A 48 17.54 3.62 -14.35
CA GLU A 48 18.86 4.15 -13.99
C GLU A 48 19.90 3.88 -15.10
N GLU A 49 19.93 2.67 -15.64
CA GLU A 49 20.85 2.26 -16.71
C GLU A 49 20.70 3.10 -17.99
N ILE A 50 19.48 3.49 -18.35
CA ILE A 50 19.21 4.36 -19.51
C ILE A 50 19.42 5.85 -19.21
N GLY A 51 19.87 6.20 -18.00
CA GLY A 51 20.31 7.54 -17.62
C GLY A 51 19.31 8.37 -16.80
N LEU A 52 18.21 7.78 -16.30
CA LEU A 52 17.32 8.48 -15.36
C LEU A 52 17.93 8.46 -13.96
N GLY A 53 18.22 9.64 -13.41
CA GLY A 53 18.74 9.76 -12.04
C GLY A 53 17.79 9.13 -11.01
N ARG A 54 18.34 8.41 -10.04
CA ARG A 54 17.59 7.73 -8.96
C ARG A 54 16.65 8.67 -8.21
N GLU A 55 17.05 9.91 -7.99
CA GLU A 55 16.26 10.94 -7.33
C GLU A 55 14.97 11.32 -8.08
N LYS A 56 14.84 10.88 -9.33
CA LYS A 56 13.67 11.08 -10.19
C LYS A 56 12.76 9.84 -10.26
N ILE A 57 13.07 8.80 -9.50
CA ILE A 57 12.36 7.51 -9.52
C ILE A 57 11.58 7.34 -8.21
N ILE A 58 10.29 7.04 -8.35
CA ILE A 58 9.40 6.68 -7.24
C ILE A 58 8.81 5.30 -7.54
N LEU A 59 8.95 4.37 -6.60
CA LEU A 59 8.45 3.01 -6.73
C LEU A 59 7.09 2.85 -6.05
N SER A 60 6.28 1.94 -6.59
CA SER A 60 5.06 1.46 -5.93
C SER A 60 4.80 0.04 -6.38
N ALA A 61 4.36 -0.82 -5.47
CA ALA A 61 4.05 -2.23 -5.74
C ALA A 61 2.72 -2.61 -5.08
N LYS A 62 1.60 -2.30 -5.74
CA LYS A 62 0.27 -2.31 -5.10
C LYS A 62 -0.48 -3.63 -5.30
N VAL A 63 -1.06 -4.10 -4.20
CA VAL A 63 -1.94 -5.27 -4.09
C VAL A 63 -3.21 -4.87 -3.33
N SER A 64 -4.24 -5.72 -3.35
CA SER A 64 -5.53 -5.43 -2.69
C SER A 64 -5.71 -6.14 -1.33
N GLY A 65 -4.86 -7.13 -1.03
CA GLY A 65 -4.82 -7.79 0.27
C GLY A 65 -4.02 -6.98 1.30
N VAL A 66 -4.57 -6.82 2.52
CA VAL A 66 -3.90 -6.10 3.63
C VAL A 66 -2.54 -6.73 3.97
N GLN A 67 -2.53 -8.05 4.19
CA GLN A 67 -1.32 -8.78 4.57
C GLN A 67 -0.31 -8.85 3.41
N ASP A 68 -0.81 -8.95 2.18
CA ASP A 68 0.03 -8.89 0.99
C ASP A 68 0.72 -7.54 0.84
N LEU A 69 0.00 -6.43 1.08
CA LEU A 69 0.56 -5.08 0.95
C LEU A 69 1.68 -4.87 1.97
N ILE A 70 1.46 -5.31 3.21
CA ILE A 70 2.48 -5.24 4.26
C ILE A 70 3.72 -6.03 3.83
N ALA A 71 3.57 -7.30 3.46
CA ALA A 71 4.69 -8.14 3.04
C ALA A 71 5.46 -7.56 1.84
N VAL A 72 4.75 -7.10 0.81
CA VAL A 72 5.36 -6.54 -0.40
C VAL A 72 6.14 -5.26 -0.11
N TYR A 73 5.59 -4.32 0.66
CA TYR A 73 6.29 -3.07 0.95
C TYR A 73 7.41 -3.23 1.97
N THR A 74 7.28 -4.15 2.94
CA THR A 74 8.39 -4.51 3.83
C THR A 74 9.56 -5.04 3.02
N GLU A 75 9.34 -5.98 2.10
CA GLU A 75 10.40 -6.55 1.25
C GLU A 75 10.94 -5.55 0.22
N LEU A 76 10.08 -4.67 -0.31
CA LEU A 76 10.53 -3.61 -1.22
C LEU A 76 11.44 -2.61 -0.50
N ALA A 77 11.13 -2.24 0.74
CA ALA A 77 11.91 -1.29 1.54
C ALA A 77 13.23 -1.88 2.03
N THR A 78 13.33 -3.20 2.23
CA THR A 78 14.61 -3.85 2.59
C THR A 78 15.57 -3.93 1.39
N ARG A 79 15.03 -4.04 0.18
CA ARG A 79 15.81 -4.23 -1.06
C ARG A 79 16.05 -2.97 -1.87
N SER A 80 15.37 -1.87 -1.55
CA SER A 80 15.45 -0.61 -2.28
C SER A 80 15.33 0.59 -1.35
N ASN A 81 16.13 1.62 -1.63
CA ASN A 81 16.09 2.91 -0.94
C ASN A 81 15.45 4.03 -1.79
N HIS A 82 14.76 3.69 -2.88
CA HIS A 82 13.93 4.62 -3.63
C HIS A 82 12.78 5.15 -2.79
N ALA A 83 12.28 6.34 -3.14
CA ALA A 83 11.03 6.84 -2.57
C ALA A 83 9.86 5.89 -2.93
N LEU A 84 9.00 5.61 -1.96
CA LEU A 84 7.91 4.66 -2.06
C LEU A 84 6.54 5.37 -2.04
N HIS A 85 5.78 5.21 -3.12
CA HIS A 85 4.39 5.61 -3.20
C HIS A 85 3.47 4.49 -2.72
N LEU A 86 3.09 4.56 -1.46
CA LEU A 86 2.31 3.57 -0.75
C LEU A 86 0.80 3.70 -1.03
N GLY A 87 0.13 2.56 -1.14
CA GLY A 87 -1.33 2.52 -1.16
C GLY A 87 -1.89 1.15 -1.49
N LEU A 88 -2.99 0.79 -0.82
CA LEU A 88 -3.80 -0.38 -1.16
C LEU A 88 -4.56 -0.09 -2.47
N THR A 89 -4.50 -1.00 -3.44
CA THR A 89 -5.34 -0.89 -4.64
C THR A 89 -6.68 -1.57 -4.39
N GLU A 90 -7.74 -1.09 -5.05
CA GLU A 90 -9.08 -1.71 -4.99
C GLU A 90 -9.58 -1.93 -3.54
N ALA A 91 -9.41 -0.95 -2.66
CA ALA A 91 -9.79 -1.06 -1.26
C ALA A 91 -11.30 -1.33 -1.06
N GLY A 92 -12.11 -0.92 -2.04
CA GLY A 92 -13.56 -1.07 -2.05
C GLY A 92 -14.29 0.21 -1.62
N MET A 93 -15.59 0.08 -1.38
CA MET A 93 -16.48 1.17 -0.99
C MET A 93 -16.58 1.32 0.53
N GLY A 94 -16.94 2.52 0.97
CA GLY A 94 -17.36 2.81 2.34
C GLY A 94 -16.37 2.40 3.43
N SER A 95 -16.90 1.92 4.56
CA SER A 95 -16.12 1.56 5.74
C SER A 95 -15.08 0.46 5.48
N LYS A 96 -15.40 -0.53 4.62
CA LYS A 96 -14.47 -1.60 4.27
C LYS A 96 -13.18 -1.05 3.66
N GLY A 97 -13.28 -0.14 2.69
CA GLY A 97 -12.11 0.44 2.03
C GLY A 97 -11.27 1.30 2.97
N ILE A 98 -11.93 2.04 3.86
CA ILE A 98 -11.27 2.86 4.88
C ILE A 98 -10.50 1.97 5.87
N VAL A 99 -11.15 0.94 6.41
CA VAL A 99 -10.56 0.02 7.39
C VAL A 99 -9.40 -0.75 6.78
N ALA A 100 -9.57 -1.32 5.58
CA ALA A 100 -8.52 -2.09 4.92
C ALA A 100 -7.29 -1.23 4.60
N SER A 101 -7.49 -0.02 4.07
CA SER A 101 -6.38 0.89 3.77
C SER A 101 -5.65 1.33 5.04
N SER A 102 -6.39 1.70 6.08
CA SER A 102 -5.82 2.15 7.35
C SER A 102 -5.07 1.04 8.07
N ALA A 103 -5.58 -0.20 8.05
CA ALA A 103 -4.94 -1.36 8.68
C ALA A 103 -3.60 -1.70 8.03
N ALA A 104 -3.54 -1.71 6.69
CA ALA A 104 -2.30 -2.02 5.97
C ALA A 104 -1.27 -0.90 6.10
N MET A 105 -1.70 0.35 5.85
CA MET A 105 -0.80 1.48 5.81
C MET A 105 -0.35 1.94 7.19
N GLY A 106 -1.18 1.82 8.22
CA GLY A 106 -0.78 2.15 9.60
C GLY A 106 0.44 1.36 10.05
N ILE A 107 0.49 0.06 9.73
CA ILE A 107 1.64 -0.81 10.04
C ILE A 107 2.89 -0.34 9.29
N LEU A 108 2.79 -0.15 7.97
CA LEU A 108 3.93 0.22 7.14
C LEU A 108 4.48 1.61 7.49
N LEU A 109 3.59 2.60 7.66
CA LEU A 109 4.00 3.96 8.03
C LEU A 109 4.67 3.99 9.42
N GLN A 110 4.18 3.20 10.39
CA GLN A 110 4.80 3.08 11.71
C GLN A 110 6.21 2.47 11.66
N GLN A 111 6.50 1.64 10.65
CA GLN A 111 7.84 1.09 10.36
C GLN A 111 8.74 2.09 9.61
N GLY A 112 8.23 3.30 9.29
CA GLY A 112 8.93 4.28 8.48
C GLY A 112 8.89 4.00 6.97
N ILE A 113 7.95 3.16 6.51
CA ILE A 113 7.84 2.76 5.09
C ILE A 113 6.72 3.57 4.42
N GLY A 114 7.10 4.38 3.42
CA GLY A 114 6.19 5.15 2.56
C GLY A 114 6.44 6.65 2.64
N ASP A 115 6.78 7.24 1.50
CA ASP A 115 7.12 8.67 1.37
C ASP A 115 5.93 9.52 0.88
N THR A 116 5.02 8.86 0.16
CA THR A 116 3.76 9.46 -0.29
C THR A 116 2.69 8.38 -0.32
N ILE A 117 1.43 8.78 -0.08
CA ILE A 117 0.33 7.84 0.03
C ILE A 117 -0.81 8.13 -0.93
N ARG A 118 -1.55 7.09 -1.29
CA ARG A 118 -2.88 7.21 -1.89
C ARG A 118 -3.80 6.12 -1.36
N ILE A 119 -4.93 6.53 -0.78
CA ILE A 119 -6.04 5.62 -0.51
C ILE A 119 -6.88 5.48 -1.78
N SER A 120 -7.20 4.25 -2.18
CA SER A 120 -7.94 3.97 -3.41
C SER A 120 -9.39 3.58 -3.09
N LEU A 121 -10.21 4.55 -2.66
CA LEU A 121 -11.62 4.31 -2.40
C LEU A 121 -12.42 4.26 -3.70
N THR A 122 -13.34 3.30 -3.76
CA THR A 122 -14.42 3.32 -4.76
C THR A 122 -15.48 4.31 -4.26
N PRO A 123 -15.78 5.40 -5.01
CA PRO A 123 -16.81 6.34 -4.62
C PRO A 123 -18.18 5.68 -4.68
N GLU A 124 -19.09 6.13 -3.82
CA GLU A 124 -20.52 5.85 -3.99
C GLU A 124 -21.03 6.51 -5.27
N PRO A 125 -22.16 6.05 -5.86
CA PRO A 125 -22.80 6.75 -6.96
C PRO A 125 -23.08 8.21 -6.59
N ASN A 126 -22.61 9.16 -7.40
CA ASN A 126 -22.65 10.60 -7.12
C ASN A 126 -21.89 11.04 -5.85
N GLY A 127 -21.05 10.18 -5.28
CA GLY A 127 -20.20 10.48 -4.14
C GLY A 127 -19.01 11.37 -4.51
N ASP A 128 -18.55 12.16 -3.54
CA ASP A 128 -17.44 13.08 -3.76
C ASP A 128 -16.10 12.31 -3.82
N ARG A 129 -15.33 12.55 -4.89
CA ARG A 129 -14.00 11.99 -5.06
C ARG A 129 -13.00 12.50 -4.02
N THR A 130 -13.24 13.67 -3.40
CA THR A 130 -12.37 14.23 -2.36
C THR A 130 -12.30 13.34 -1.10
N ARG A 131 -13.25 12.40 -0.93
CA ARG A 131 -13.27 11.50 0.23
C ARG A 131 -11.98 10.69 0.39
N GLU A 132 -11.33 10.28 -0.69
CA GLU A 132 -10.06 9.55 -0.59
C GLU A 132 -8.90 10.43 -0.08
N VAL A 133 -8.94 11.72 -0.37
CA VAL A 133 -7.98 12.71 0.15
C VAL A 133 -8.23 12.95 1.63
N GLN A 134 -9.49 13.13 2.04
CA GLN A 134 -9.86 13.31 3.44
C GLN A 134 -9.39 12.14 4.30
N VAL A 135 -9.67 10.90 3.88
CA VAL A 135 -9.24 9.71 4.64
C VAL A 135 -7.70 9.60 4.67
N SER A 136 -7.01 9.99 3.59
CA SER A 136 -5.53 10.02 3.58
C SER A 136 -4.98 11.02 4.59
N GLN A 137 -5.59 12.21 4.69
CA GLN A 137 -5.23 13.24 5.68
C GLN A 137 -5.52 12.78 7.10
N GLU A 138 -6.70 12.20 7.34
CA GLU A 138 -7.12 11.65 8.64
C GLU A 138 -6.16 10.55 9.10
N LEU A 139 -5.75 9.63 8.23
CA LEU A 139 -4.78 8.58 8.56
C LEU A 139 -3.44 9.17 9.00
N LEU A 140 -2.83 10.03 8.18
CA LEU A 140 -1.53 10.64 8.50
C LEU A 140 -1.58 11.49 9.77
N GLN A 141 -2.71 12.16 10.01
CA GLN A 141 -2.90 12.99 11.20
C GLN A 141 -3.14 12.17 12.46
N THR A 142 -3.95 11.13 12.39
CA THR A 142 -4.22 10.23 13.53
C THR A 142 -2.96 9.50 13.97
N MET A 143 -2.10 9.15 13.01
CA MET A 143 -0.79 8.53 13.27
C MET A 143 0.28 9.52 13.75
N GLY A 144 -0.01 10.83 13.76
CA GLY A 144 0.92 11.87 14.21
C GLY A 144 2.00 12.27 13.19
N PHE A 145 1.92 11.82 11.93
CA PHE A 145 2.91 12.17 10.90
C PHE A 145 2.73 13.58 10.35
N ARG A 146 1.48 14.06 10.28
CA ARG A 146 1.12 15.37 9.71
C ARG A 146 -0.01 16.02 10.50
N GLN A 147 -0.21 17.32 10.32
CA GLN A 147 -1.37 18.03 10.85
C GLN A 147 -2.01 18.84 9.72
N PHE A 148 -3.32 18.70 9.55
CA PHE A 148 -4.13 19.34 8.52
C PHE A 148 -5.27 20.14 9.13
N VAL A 149 -5.95 19.59 10.15
CA VAL A 149 -7.11 20.20 10.82
C VAL A 149 -7.08 19.94 12.33
N PRO A 150 -7.74 20.78 13.15
CA PRO A 150 -7.92 20.51 14.58
C PRO A 150 -8.59 19.15 14.83
N ILE A 151 -8.15 18.43 15.86
CA ILE A 151 -8.71 17.13 16.27
C ILE A 151 -9.62 17.34 17.47
N VAL A 152 -10.83 16.79 17.41
CA VAL A 152 -11.73 16.70 18.55
C VAL A 152 -11.67 15.28 19.11
N ALA A 153 -11.17 15.13 20.34
CA ALA A 153 -11.19 13.87 21.06
C ALA A 153 -12.44 13.84 21.96
N ALA A 154 -13.34 12.88 21.72
CA ALA A 154 -14.58 12.71 22.48
C ALA A 154 -14.72 11.27 22.97
N CYS A 155 -15.27 11.09 24.17
CA CYS A 155 -15.67 9.76 24.63
C CYS A 155 -16.95 9.33 23.90
N PRO A 156 -17.17 8.02 23.67
CA PRO A 156 -18.34 7.52 22.96
C PRO A 156 -19.68 7.78 23.67
N GLY A 157 -19.65 8.26 24.92
CA GLY A 157 -20.80 8.28 25.81
C GLY A 157 -21.03 6.92 26.48
N CYS A 158 -21.66 6.95 27.65
CA CYS A 158 -22.07 5.77 28.41
C CYS A 158 -23.21 6.16 29.36
N GLY A 159 -23.71 5.22 30.18
CA GLY A 159 -24.79 5.50 31.15
C GLY A 159 -24.43 6.54 32.23
N ARG A 160 -23.19 7.05 32.26
CA ARG A 160 -22.76 8.17 33.13
C ARG A 160 -23.01 9.55 32.53
N THR A 161 -23.47 9.65 31.28
CA THR A 161 -23.83 10.90 30.63
C THR A 161 -25.24 10.83 30.08
N THR A 162 -25.86 11.98 29.87
CA THR A 162 -27.17 12.08 29.22
C THR A 162 -26.99 12.01 27.72
N SER A 163 -27.51 10.95 27.09
CA SER A 163 -27.73 10.94 25.65
C SER A 163 -29.03 11.69 25.37
N THR A 164 -28.97 12.71 24.52
CA THR A 164 -30.18 13.33 23.96
C THR A 164 -30.77 12.36 22.95
N VAL A 165 -31.88 11.72 23.32
CA VAL A 165 -32.80 11.07 22.38
C VAL A 165 -33.70 12.13 21.76
#